data_AF-A0A067DZA3-F1
#
_entry.id   AF-A0A067DZA3-F1
#
_cell.length_a   1.000
_cell.length_b   1.000
_cell.length_c   1.000
_cell.angle_alpha   90.00
_cell.angle_beta   90.00
_cell.angle_gamma   90.00
#
_symmetry.space_group_name_H-M   'P 1'
#
loop_
_entity.id
_entity.type
_entity.pdbx_description
1 polymer ?
#
loop_
_entity_poly.entity_id
_entity_poly.type
_entity_poly.pdbx_seq_one_letter_code
_entity_poly.pdbx_strand_id
1 'polypeptide(L)'
;MKVVNMVKLKEEFDYESLCRKLETQVDHLTAEIERKQKLRENDKCELEKLLRECQISYDEAKDNLVTQVELLTAKIEMQQKLRENDKYEFEKQLRESQISYDESMRNLVTRSEFLEKENAHLELEVEKILGELNHQKDQNNLKREKIVQLEISLKNSKQYEMENSTYQKALADTTQLYEKKIAELNKKLEDEHACFEGAVEQLDMVKKLLSDYQNSNQGQKEVHELCVKLKETRQLHESAVYEVQTLKSEYKNLLEEKETMSDELQAARQRLLVEEKQRKAIEYELVKLKKTAPEHDDDFEDKKPYTKDYISKGSSRFGAPMSLQKSNPSRELSGQRATIAKICDEVGLPKILQLLTSEDPDVQIHAVKVVANLAAEDINQEKIVEEGGLDALLLLLRTSQNTTILRVASGAIANLAMNEMNQGLIMSRGGGQLLAKTASKTDDPQTLRMVAGALANLCGNEKLHTMLEEDGAIKALLAMVRSGNIDVIAQVARGLANFAKCESRAIVQGQRKGRSHLMEDSALEWLIANSKTNSASTRRHVELALCHLAQNEDNARDFISRGGAKELVQISIESSREDIRNLAKKTMKSNPRLQADTHA
;
A
#
# COMPACT_ATOMS: atom_id res chain seq x y z
N MET A 1 102.18 -107.41 -86.15
CA MET A 1 102.40 -107.33 -84.69
C MET A 1 102.85 -105.94 -84.23
N LYS A 2 104.09 -105.48 -84.49
CA LYS A 2 104.60 -104.18 -83.99
C LYS A 2 103.68 -102.96 -84.27
N VAL A 3 103.22 -102.77 -85.51
CA VAL A 3 102.35 -101.63 -85.89
C VAL A 3 101.01 -101.66 -85.15
N VAL A 4 100.40 -102.84 -85.01
CA VAL A 4 99.11 -103.02 -84.30
C VAL A 4 99.25 -102.65 -82.82
N ASN A 5 100.35 -103.04 -82.17
CA ASN A 5 100.61 -102.64 -80.78
C ASN A 5 100.83 -101.12 -80.65
N MET A 6 101.47 -100.48 -81.63
CA MET A 6 101.71 -99.03 -81.62
C MET A 6 100.44 -98.21 -81.82
N VAL A 7 99.52 -98.67 -82.68
CA VAL A 7 98.19 -98.05 -82.85
C VAL A 7 97.39 -98.20 -81.56
N LYS A 8 97.34 -99.41 -80.97
CA LYS A 8 96.67 -99.62 -79.68
C LYS A 8 97.23 -98.76 -78.54
N LEU A 9 98.55 -98.65 -78.40
CA LEU A 9 99.19 -97.78 -77.42
C LEU A 9 98.83 -96.29 -77.61
N LYS A 10 98.65 -95.85 -78.85
CA LYS A 10 98.23 -94.48 -79.14
C LYS A 10 96.73 -94.28 -78.85
N GLU A 11 95.89 -95.23 -79.23
CA GLU A 11 94.47 -95.24 -78.88
C GLU A 11 94.30 -95.22 -77.35
N GLU A 12 95.01 -96.09 -76.62
CA GLU A 12 95.04 -96.12 -75.15
C GLU A 12 95.47 -94.76 -74.56
N PHE A 13 96.51 -94.11 -75.09
CA PHE A 13 96.95 -92.78 -74.62
C PHE A 13 95.94 -91.67 -74.94
N ASP A 14 95.34 -91.67 -76.14
CA ASP A 14 94.33 -90.69 -76.55
C ASP A 14 93.02 -90.88 -75.75
N TYR A 15 92.63 -92.13 -75.45
CA TYR A 15 91.56 -92.46 -74.51
C TYR A 15 91.88 -92.01 -73.08
N GLU A 16 93.09 -92.29 -72.57
CA GLU A 16 93.51 -91.85 -71.23
C GLU A 16 93.52 -90.32 -71.10
N SER A 17 93.96 -89.60 -72.15
CA SER A 17 93.90 -88.14 -72.23
C SER A 17 92.46 -87.62 -72.24
N LEU A 18 91.55 -88.30 -72.93
CA LEU A 18 90.12 -87.96 -72.96
C LEU A 18 89.44 -88.24 -71.60
N CYS A 19 89.74 -89.38 -70.96
CA CYS A 19 89.28 -89.73 -69.62
C CYS A 19 89.70 -88.66 -68.61
N ARG A 20 90.98 -88.28 -68.55
CA ARG A 20 91.45 -87.22 -67.63
C ARG A 20 90.76 -85.87 -67.84
N LYS A 21 90.43 -85.52 -69.10
CA LYS A 21 89.67 -84.29 -69.41
C LYS A 21 88.21 -84.39 -68.96
N LEU A 22 87.59 -85.54 -69.14
CA LEU A 22 86.22 -85.81 -68.67
C LEU A 22 86.16 -85.83 -67.14
N GLU A 23 87.12 -86.46 -66.46
CA GLU A 23 87.30 -86.42 -65.00
C GLU A 23 87.39 -84.98 -64.50
N THR A 24 88.29 -84.17 -65.09
CA THR A 24 88.44 -82.74 -64.73
C THR A 24 87.14 -81.94 -64.95
N GLN A 25 86.36 -82.24 -66.00
CA GLN A 25 85.06 -81.61 -66.24
C GLN A 25 83.99 -82.07 -65.25
N VAL A 26 83.96 -83.36 -64.89
CA VAL A 26 83.07 -83.91 -63.87
C VAL A 26 83.38 -83.32 -62.50
N ASP A 27 84.65 -83.20 -62.12
CA ASP A 27 85.08 -82.55 -60.88
C ASP A 27 84.65 -81.07 -60.85
N HIS A 28 84.84 -80.34 -61.95
CA HIS A 28 84.42 -78.94 -62.04
C HIS A 28 82.90 -78.76 -61.92
N LEU A 29 82.12 -79.57 -62.65
CA LEU A 29 80.65 -79.54 -62.57
C LEU A 29 80.15 -79.98 -61.20
N THR A 30 80.80 -80.97 -60.56
CA THR A 30 80.48 -81.41 -59.20
C THR A 30 80.70 -80.26 -58.21
N ALA A 31 81.86 -79.60 -58.26
CA ALA A 31 82.17 -78.45 -57.41
C ALA A 31 81.27 -77.22 -57.68
N GLU A 32 80.74 -77.05 -58.90
CA GLU A 32 79.75 -76.01 -59.21
C GLU A 32 78.36 -76.36 -58.67
N ILE A 33 77.94 -77.63 -58.77
CA ILE A 33 76.69 -78.15 -58.20
C ILE A 33 76.72 -78.03 -56.67
N GLU A 34 77.82 -78.43 -56.02
CA GLU A 34 78.02 -78.28 -54.58
C GLU A 34 77.95 -76.81 -54.14
N ARG A 35 78.62 -75.89 -54.86
CA ARG A 35 78.51 -74.44 -54.60
C ARG A 35 77.06 -73.95 -54.70
N LYS A 36 76.36 -74.32 -55.77
CA LYS A 36 74.94 -73.94 -55.98
C LYS A 36 74.02 -74.56 -54.95
N GLN A 37 74.30 -75.77 -54.48
CA GLN A 37 73.55 -76.41 -53.40
C GLN A 37 73.78 -75.69 -52.07
N LYS A 38 75.03 -75.42 -51.71
CA LYS A 38 75.37 -74.67 -50.49
C LYS A 38 74.77 -73.27 -50.47
N LEU A 39 74.71 -72.59 -51.62
CA LEU A 39 74.02 -71.30 -51.75
C LEU A 39 72.51 -71.45 -51.46
N ARG A 40 71.83 -72.42 -52.08
CA ARG A 40 70.40 -72.70 -51.80
C ARG A 40 70.15 -73.09 -50.34
N GLU A 41 71.07 -73.80 -49.70
CA GLU A 41 70.98 -74.17 -48.28
C GLU A 41 71.15 -72.94 -47.36
N ASN A 42 72.04 -72.01 -47.71
CA ASN A 42 72.16 -70.72 -47.03
C ASN A 42 70.89 -69.88 -47.22
N ASP A 43 70.42 -69.69 -48.46
CA ASP A 43 69.21 -68.91 -48.77
C ASP A 43 67.98 -69.48 -48.04
N LYS A 44 67.86 -70.81 -47.99
CA LYS A 44 66.81 -71.51 -47.22
C LYS A 44 66.93 -71.23 -45.72
N CYS A 45 68.14 -71.27 -45.16
CA CYS A 45 68.38 -70.98 -43.75
C CYS A 45 68.01 -69.53 -43.39
N GLU A 46 68.34 -68.56 -44.26
CA GLU A 46 67.95 -67.16 -44.08
C GLU A 46 66.44 -66.96 -44.17
N LEU A 47 65.76 -67.60 -45.14
CA LEU A 47 64.30 -67.57 -45.24
C LEU A 47 63.61 -68.22 -44.02
N GLU A 48 64.13 -69.33 -43.51
CA GLU A 48 63.63 -69.96 -42.28
C GLU A 48 63.89 -69.13 -41.01
N LYS A 49 64.90 -68.25 -41.02
CA LYS A 49 65.16 -67.28 -39.95
C LYS A 49 64.18 -66.11 -40.02
N LEU A 50 64.03 -65.50 -41.20
CA LEU A 50 63.07 -64.41 -41.43
C LEU A 50 61.63 -64.85 -41.15
N LEU A 51 61.23 -66.06 -41.55
CA LEU A 51 59.91 -66.60 -41.25
C LEU A 51 59.67 -66.72 -39.73
N ARG A 52 60.67 -67.16 -38.96
CA ARG A 52 60.59 -67.23 -37.50
C ARG A 52 60.51 -65.83 -36.87
N GLU A 53 61.28 -64.87 -37.35
CA GLU A 53 61.23 -63.47 -36.87
C GLU A 53 59.86 -62.83 -37.15
N CYS A 54 59.30 -63.04 -38.36
CA CYS A 54 57.94 -62.61 -38.70
C CYS A 54 56.87 -63.29 -37.84
N GLN A 55 57.00 -64.59 -37.57
CA GLN A 55 56.04 -65.32 -36.73
C GLN A 55 56.04 -64.81 -35.28
N ILE A 56 57.23 -64.63 -34.69
CA ILE A 56 57.37 -64.06 -33.34
C ILE A 56 56.75 -62.66 -33.29
N SER A 57 57.08 -61.79 -34.24
CA SER A 57 56.53 -60.43 -34.30
C SER A 57 55.00 -60.41 -34.49
N TYR A 58 54.45 -61.36 -35.25
CA TYR A 58 53.00 -61.53 -35.40
C TYR A 58 52.32 -61.96 -34.10
N ASP A 59 52.88 -62.96 -33.40
CA ASP A 59 52.32 -63.45 -32.15
C ASP A 59 52.43 -62.38 -31.03
N GLU A 60 53.55 -61.64 -30.95
CA GLU A 60 53.69 -60.47 -30.08
C GLU A 60 52.65 -59.38 -30.39
N ALA A 61 52.44 -59.05 -31.67
CA ALA A 61 51.44 -58.05 -32.07
C ALA A 61 50.00 -58.49 -31.73
N LYS A 62 49.71 -59.79 -31.86
CA LYS A 62 48.43 -60.40 -31.51
C LYS A 62 48.17 -60.39 -30.01
N ASP A 63 49.14 -60.77 -29.19
CA ASP A 63 49.00 -60.76 -27.72
C ASP A 63 48.84 -59.34 -27.17
N ASN A 64 49.55 -58.36 -27.75
CA ASN A 64 49.35 -56.94 -27.46
C ASN A 64 47.92 -56.49 -27.82
N LEU A 65 47.37 -56.92 -28.96
CA LEU A 65 46.01 -56.58 -29.37
C LEU A 65 44.96 -57.21 -28.44
N VAL A 66 45.12 -58.48 -28.04
CA VAL A 66 44.26 -59.15 -27.06
C VAL A 66 44.25 -58.38 -25.75
N THR A 67 45.42 -58.04 -25.22
CA THR A 67 45.56 -57.26 -23.98
C THR A 67 44.85 -55.90 -24.07
N GLN A 68 44.94 -55.20 -25.21
CA GLN A 68 44.22 -53.94 -25.43
C GLN A 68 42.70 -54.13 -25.47
N VAL A 69 42.19 -55.20 -26.10
CA VAL A 69 40.76 -55.51 -26.16
C VAL A 69 40.21 -55.85 -24.77
N GLU A 70 40.95 -56.60 -23.95
CA GLU A 70 40.58 -56.90 -22.56
C GLU A 70 40.51 -55.62 -21.71
N LEU A 71 41.52 -54.75 -21.82
CA LEU A 71 41.55 -53.46 -21.11
C LEU A 71 40.40 -52.53 -21.53
N LEU A 72 40.07 -52.47 -22.82
CA LEU A 72 38.94 -51.70 -23.33
C LEU A 72 37.59 -52.26 -22.86
N THR A 73 37.44 -53.59 -22.86
CA THR A 73 36.24 -54.27 -22.34
C THR A 73 36.02 -53.94 -20.87
N ALA A 74 37.04 -54.11 -20.02
CA ALA A 74 36.97 -53.77 -18.60
C ALA A 74 36.62 -52.28 -18.36
N LYS A 75 37.16 -51.38 -19.19
CA LYS A 75 36.84 -49.94 -19.12
C LYS A 75 35.38 -49.64 -19.49
N ILE A 76 34.82 -50.35 -20.48
CA ILE A 76 33.41 -50.22 -20.88
C ILE A 76 32.49 -50.72 -19.76
N GLU A 77 32.78 -51.87 -19.15
CA GLU A 77 32.02 -52.41 -18.02
C GLU A 77 32.04 -51.46 -16.81
N MET A 78 33.20 -50.88 -16.48
CA MET A 78 33.31 -49.90 -15.39
C MET A 78 32.46 -48.65 -15.67
N GLN A 79 32.44 -48.16 -16.92
CA GLN A 79 31.58 -47.05 -17.32
C GLN A 79 30.08 -47.40 -17.35
N GLN A 80 29.71 -48.65 -17.62
CA GLN A 80 28.32 -49.12 -17.50
C GLN A 80 27.88 -49.09 -16.02
N LYS A 81 28.65 -49.70 -15.12
CA LYS A 81 28.36 -49.69 -13.67
C LYS A 81 28.25 -48.28 -13.08
N LEU A 82 29.12 -47.35 -13.51
CA LEU A 82 29.04 -45.96 -13.08
C LEU A 82 27.71 -45.31 -13.52
N ARG A 83 27.31 -45.47 -14.80
CA ARG A 83 26.03 -44.95 -15.31
C ARG A 83 24.81 -45.57 -14.63
N GLU A 84 24.88 -46.83 -14.23
CA GLU A 84 23.81 -47.50 -13.48
C GLU A 84 23.66 -46.95 -12.06
N ASN A 85 24.78 -46.70 -11.36
CA ASN A 85 24.77 -46.02 -10.07
C ASN A 85 24.25 -44.58 -10.16
N ASP A 86 24.72 -43.80 -11.15
CA ASP A 86 24.25 -42.44 -11.38
C ASP A 86 22.74 -42.42 -11.64
N LYS A 87 22.25 -43.33 -12.50
CA LYS A 87 20.82 -43.50 -12.77
C LYS A 87 20.03 -43.83 -11.49
N TYR A 88 20.53 -44.73 -10.65
CA TYR A 88 19.86 -45.12 -9.41
C TYR A 88 19.74 -43.94 -8.42
N GLU A 89 20.81 -43.15 -8.25
CA GLU A 89 20.75 -41.96 -7.38
C GLU A 89 19.81 -40.87 -7.96
N PHE A 90 19.79 -40.66 -9.29
CA PHE A 90 18.80 -39.75 -9.90
C PHE A 90 17.35 -40.24 -9.71
N GLU A 91 17.08 -41.54 -9.87
CA GLU A 91 15.74 -42.13 -9.62
C GLU A 91 15.35 -42.09 -8.13
N LYS A 92 16.31 -42.08 -7.22
CA LYS A 92 16.09 -41.90 -5.79
C LYS A 92 15.77 -40.42 -5.46
N GLN A 93 16.60 -39.48 -5.90
CA GLN A 93 16.37 -38.04 -5.73
C GLN A 93 15.03 -37.60 -6.32
N LEU A 94 14.63 -38.14 -7.48
CA LEU A 94 13.33 -37.86 -8.09
C LEU A 94 12.16 -38.34 -7.21
N ARG A 95 12.28 -39.52 -6.59
CA ARG A 95 11.26 -40.05 -5.66
C ARG A 95 11.17 -39.24 -4.36
N GLU A 96 12.30 -38.88 -3.78
CA GLU A 96 12.37 -38.01 -2.59
C GLU A 96 11.74 -36.63 -2.89
N SER A 97 12.03 -36.06 -4.06
CA SER A 97 11.45 -34.80 -4.52
C SER A 97 9.93 -34.89 -4.74
N GLN A 98 9.44 -35.99 -5.32
CA GLN A 98 8.00 -36.22 -5.51
C GLN A 98 7.27 -36.33 -4.17
N ILE A 99 7.82 -37.07 -3.21
CA ILE A 99 7.22 -37.21 -1.86
C ILE A 99 7.14 -35.85 -1.16
N SER A 100 8.21 -35.04 -1.23
CA SER A 100 8.24 -33.69 -0.68
C SER A 100 7.21 -32.75 -1.35
N TYR A 101 7.04 -32.87 -2.67
CA TYR A 101 6.00 -32.14 -3.41
C TYR A 101 4.58 -32.57 -2.98
N ASP A 102 4.32 -33.86 -2.88
CA ASP A 102 3.01 -34.41 -2.48
C ASP A 102 2.65 -34.08 -1.02
N GLU A 103 3.64 -33.95 -0.13
CA GLU A 103 3.46 -33.43 1.23
C GLU A 103 3.19 -31.92 1.24
N SER A 104 3.95 -31.14 0.47
CA SER A 104 3.76 -29.69 0.32
C SER A 104 2.36 -29.36 -0.24
N MET A 105 1.89 -30.11 -1.24
CA MET A 105 0.54 -29.97 -1.80
C MET A 105 -0.55 -30.31 -0.78
N ARG A 106 -0.37 -31.34 0.05
CA ARG A 106 -1.33 -31.65 1.13
C ARG A 106 -1.39 -30.54 2.18
N ASN A 107 -0.24 -29.95 2.55
CA ASN A 107 -0.17 -28.82 3.47
C ASN A 107 -0.80 -27.55 2.88
N LEU A 108 -0.67 -27.33 1.57
CA LEU A 108 -1.34 -26.23 0.86
C LEU A 108 -2.86 -26.39 0.90
N VAL A 109 -3.37 -27.60 0.61
CA VAL A 109 -4.82 -27.89 0.63
C VAL A 109 -5.41 -27.70 2.03
N THR A 110 -4.78 -28.26 3.08
CA THR A 110 -5.28 -28.08 4.45
C THR A 110 -5.22 -26.63 4.92
N ARG A 111 -4.25 -25.83 4.44
CA ARG A 111 -4.21 -24.38 4.68
C ARG A 111 -5.32 -23.64 3.93
N SER A 112 -5.66 -24.04 2.69
CA SER A 112 -6.81 -23.48 1.94
C SER A 112 -8.12 -23.74 2.69
N GLU A 113 -8.37 -25.00 3.08
CA GLU A 113 -9.58 -25.37 3.84
C GLU A 113 -9.72 -24.63 5.17
N PHE A 114 -8.60 -24.28 5.82
CA PHE A 114 -8.60 -23.45 7.02
C PHE A 114 -8.98 -22.00 6.71
N LEU A 115 -8.37 -21.40 5.69
CA LEU A 115 -8.64 -20.02 5.28
C LEU A 115 -10.07 -19.85 4.74
N GLU A 116 -10.63 -20.85 4.06
CA GLU A 116 -12.03 -20.85 3.62
C GLU A 116 -13.00 -20.82 4.82
N LYS A 117 -12.71 -21.55 5.90
CA LYS A 117 -13.49 -21.52 7.14
C LYS A 117 -13.34 -20.20 7.90
N GLU A 118 -12.14 -19.63 7.92
CA GLU A 118 -11.86 -18.33 8.53
C GLU A 118 -12.59 -17.20 7.77
N ASN A 119 -12.54 -17.20 6.43
CA ASN A 119 -13.29 -16.26 5.59
C ASN A 119 -14.81 -16.38 5.82
N ALA A 120 -15.38 -17.59 5.80
CA ALA A 120 -16.80 -17.79 6.06
C ALA A 120 -17.23 -17.32 7.46
N HIS A 121 -16.34 -17.41 8.47
CA HIS A 121 -16.60 -16.87 9.79
C HIS A 121 -16.59 -15.33 9.80
N LEU A 122 -15.61 -14.70 9.14
CA LEU A 122 -15.50 -13.25 9.00
C LEU A 122 -16.68 -12.66 8.21
N GLU A 123 -17.16 -13.33 7.17
CA GLU A 123 -18.35 -12.93 6.42
C GLU A 123 -19.60 -12.86 7.32
N LEU A 124 -19.82 -13.88 8.16
CA LEU A 124 -20.92 -13.89 9.13
C LEU A 124 -20.79 -12.79 10.20
N GLU A 125 -19.57 -12.47 10.64
CA GLU A 125 -19.34 -11.40 11.61
C GLU A 125 -19.54 -10.00 10.99
N VAL A 126 -19.13 -9.80 9.74
CA VAL A 126 -19.44 -8.58 8.97
C VAL A 126 -20.95 -8.43 8.74
N GLU A 127 -21.66 -9.50 8.37
CA GLU A 127 -23.12 -9.47 8.20
C GLU A 127 -23.84 -9.08 9.50
N LYS A 128 -23.40 -9.64 10.64
CA LYS A 128 -23.90 -9.28 11.97
C LYS A 128 -23.67 -7.80 12.28
N ILE A 129 -22.46 -7.28 12.07
CA ILE A 129 -22.13 -5.86 12.30
C ILE A 129 -22.96 -4.93 11.40
N LEU A 130 -23.20 -5.31 10.14
CA LEU A 130 -24.07 -4.57 9.22
C LEU A 130 -25.54 -4.56 9.71
N GLY A 131 -26.01 -5.66 10.29
CA GLY A 131 -27.32 -5.74 10.94
C GLY A 131 -27.44 -4.78 12.13
N GLU A 132 -26.45 -4.78 13.03
CA GLU A 132 -26.38 -3.87 14.18
C GLU A 132 -26.31 -2.39 13.75
N LEU A 133 -25.51 -2.08 12.71
CA LEU A 133 -25.38 -0.72 12.16
C LEU A 133 -26.69 -0.23 11.52
N ASN A 134 -27.40 -1.08 10.77
CA ASN A 134 -28.72 -0.74 10.22
C ASN A 134 -29.75 -0.50 11.32
N HIS A 135 -29.79 -1.35 12.36
CA HIS A 135 -30.67 -1.12 13.50
C HIS A 135 -30.39 0.22 14.19
N GLN A 136 -29.12 0.57 14.38
CA GLN A 136 -28.72 1.85 14.96
C GLN A 136 -29.06 3.05 14.07
N LYS A 137 -28.95 2.88 12.74
CA LYS A 137 -29.38 3.88 11.74
C LYS A 137 -30.88 4.14 11.83
N ASP A 138 -31.70 3.09 11.95
CA ASP A 138 -33.16 3.22 12.08
C ASP A 138 -33.56 3.89 13.41
N GLN A 139 -32.92 3.52 14.52
CA GLN A 139 -33.08 4.26 15.79
C GLN A 139 -32.73 5.74 15.66
N ASN A 140 -31.66 6.07 14.94
CA ASN A 140 -31.23 7.45 14.74
C ASN A 140 -32.17 8.24 13.82
N ASN A 141 -32.78 7.59 12.83
CA ASN A 141 -33.84 8.18 12.01
C ASN A 141 -35.08 8.53 12.87
N LEU A 142 -35.54 7.59 13.70
CA LEU A 142 -36.66 7.84 14.63
C LEU A 142 -36.36 8.97 15.63
N LYS A 143 -35.12 9.05 16.14
CA LYS A 143 -34.68 10.18 16.99
C LYS A 143 -34.71 11.51 16.22
N ARG A 144 -34.28 11.55 14.96
CA ARG A 144 -34.33 12.75 14.10
C ARG A 144 -35.77 13.20 13.84
N GLU A 145 -36.68 12.28 13.51
CA GLU A 145 -38.11 12.61 13.35
C GLU A 145 -38.70 13.23 14.63
N LYS A 146 -38.36 12.66 15.80
CA LYS A 146 -38.81 13.18 17.09
C LYS A 146 -38.21 14.55 17.43
N ILE A 147 -36.96 14.82 17.04
CA ILE A 147 -36.36 16.16 17.15
C ILE A 147 -37.14 17.17 16.29
N VAL A 148 -37.44 16.85 15.03
CA VAL A 148 -38.23 17.72 14.13
C VAL A 148 -39.62 18.02 14.72
N GLN A 149 -40.30 17.02 15.29
CA GLN A 149 -41.59 17.23 15.98
C GLN A 149 -41.46 18.17 17.20
N LEU A 150 -40.40 18.03 17.99
CA LEU A 150 -40.12 18.93 19.12
C LEU A 150 -39.78 20.35 18.67
N GLU A 151 -39.02 20.52 17.59
CA GLU A 151 -38.69 21.84 17.01
C GLU A 151 -39.95 22.58 16.52
N ILE A 152 -40.85 21.89 15.82
CA ILE A 152 -42.15 22.43 15.40
C ILE A 152 -42.97 22.84 16.64
N SER A 153 -43.02 21.98 17.66
CA SER A 153 -43.77 22.24 18.89
C SER A 153 -43.22 23.46 19.66
N LEU A 154 -41.90 23.58 19.75
CA LEU A 154 -41.20 24.73 20.34
C LEU A 154 -41.49 26.03 19.56
N LYS A 155 -41.47 25.96 18.23
CA LYS A 155 -41.79 27.11 17.36
C LYS A 155 -43.23 27.59 17.58
N ASN A 156 -44.18 26.66 17.65
CA ASN A 156 -45.58 26.99 17.94
C ASN A 156 -45.73 27.60 19.34
N SER A 157 -45.07 27.05 20.36
CA SER A 157 -45.07 27.61 21.72
C SER A 157 -44.55 29.05 21.77
N LYS A 158 -43.43 29.34 21.09
CA LYS A 158 -42.88 30.70 20.99
C LYS A 158 -43.80 31.67 20.25
N GLN A 159 -44.55 31.19 19.26
CA GLN A 159 -45.54 32.00 18.58
C GLN A 159 -46.73 32.31 19.50
N TYR A 160 -47.25 31.33 20.23
CA TYR A 160 -48.28 31.56 21.25
C TYR A 160 -47.82 32.53 22.36
N GLU A 161 -46.56 32.48 22.79
CA GLU A 161 -46.00 33.46 23.74
C GLU A 161 -45.98 34.90 23.16
N MET A 162 -45.58 35.07 21.89
CA MET A 162 -45.63 36.38 21.24
C MET A 162 -47.06 36.90 21.09
N GLU A 163 -47.99 36.05 20.67
CA GLU A 163 -49.41 36.39 20.54
C GLU A 163 -50.02 36.76 21.90
N ASN A 164 -49.75 36.00 22.95
CA ASN A 164 -50.20 36.30 24.31
C ASN A 164 -49.59 37.61 24.83
N SER A 165 -48.31 37.90 24.52
CA SER A 165 -47.66 39.17 24.86
C SER A 165 -48.30 40.37 24.14
N THR A 166 -48.68 40.24 22.87
CA THR A 166 -49.40 41.30 22.15
C THR A 166 -50.84 41.47 22.64
N TYR A 167 -51.54 40.38 22.99
CA TYR A 167 -52.85 40.46 23.66
C TYR A 167 -52.77 41.17 25.01
N GLN A 168 -51.81 40.82 25.88
CA GLN A 168 -51.60 41.48 27.16
C GLN A 168 -51.30 42.97 27.00
N LYS A 169 -50.48 43.34 26.01
CA LYS A 169 -50.19 44.74 25.71
C LYS A 169 -51.44 45.49 25.25
N ALA A 170 -52.18 44.94 24.28
CA ALA A 170 -53.42 45.55 23.79
C ALA A 170 -54.45 45.73 24.92
N LEU A 171 -54.57 44.74 25.81
CA LEU A 171 -55.42 44.83 27.00
C LEU A 171 -54.99 46.00 27.90
N ALA A 172 -53.70 46.08 28.26
CA ALA A 172 -53.17 47.18 29.07
C ALA A 172 -53.40 48.56 28.44
N ASP A 173 -53.14 48.70 27.14
CA ASP A 173 -53.38 49.93 26.38
C ASP A 173 -54.88 50.32 26.42
N THR A 174 -55.80 49.35 26.30
CA THR A 174 -57.25 49.61 26.43
C THR A 174 -57.70 49.94 27.86
N THR A 175 -57.16 49.26 28.88
CA THR A 175 -57.45 49.58 30.28
C THR A 175 -57.02 51.01 30.61
N GLN A 176 -55.82 51.42 30.20
CA GLN A 176 -55.32 52.79 30.39
C GLN A 176 -56.21 53.84 29.68
N LEU A 177 -56.75 53.51 28.49
CA LEU A 177 -57.69 54.38 27.79
C LEU A 177 -59.00 54.58 28.58
N TYR A 178 -59.55 53.50 29.15
CA TYR A 178 -60.76 53.58 29.97
C TYR A 178 -60.52 54.30 31.30
N GLU A 179 -59.41 54.02 32.00
CA GLU A 179 -59.01 54.74 33.22
C GLU A 179 -58.91 56.25 32.99
N LYS A 180 -58.25 56.68 31.91
CA LYS A 180 -58.17 58.09 31.53
C LYS A 180 -59.56 58.69 31.28
N LYS A 181 -60.44 57.96 30.59
CA LYS A 181 -61.80 58.42 30.29
C LYS A 181 -62.67 58.51 31.55
N ILE A 182 -62.49 57.61 32.51
CA ILE A 182 -63.13 57.68 33.84
C ILE A 182 -62.63 58.91 34.59
N ALA A 183 -61.32 59.20 34.59
CA ALA A 183 -60.77 60.40 35.22
C ALA A 183 -61.30 61.70 34.58
N GLU A 184 -61.44 61.75 33.25
CA GLU A 184 -62.04 62.89 32.54
C GLU A 184 -63.54 63.09 32.88
N LEU A 185 -64.29 62.00 33.08
CA LEU A 185 -65.69 62.04 33.49
C LEU A 185 -65.85 62.45 34.96
N ASN A 186 -65.03 61.89 35.86
CA ASN A 186 -65.02 62.26 37.28
C ASN A 186 -64.69 63.74 37.45
N LYS A 187 -63.71 64.27 36.71
CA LYS A 187 -63.40 65.71 36.75
C LYS A 187 -64.60 66.56 36.31
N LYS A 188 -65.30 66.19 35.24
CA LYS A 188 -66.52 66.92 34.83
C LYS A 188 -67.61 66.87 35.90
N LEU A 189 -67.75 65.73 36.58
CA LEU A 189 -68.68 65.57 37.69
C LEU A 189 -68.29 66.47 38.88
N GLU A 190 -66.99 66.58 39.21
CA GLU A 190 -66.46 67.51 40.21
C GLU A 190 -66.70 68.98 39.83
N ASP A 191 -66.43 69.35 38.57
CA ASP A 191 -66.68 70.70 38.03
C ASP A 191 -68.19 71.05 38.10
N GLU A 192 -69.09 70.13 37.76
CA GLU A 192 -70.55 70.30 37.91
C GLU A 192 -71.00 70.34 39.38
N HIS A 193 -70.41 69.52 40.26
CA HIS A 193 -70.67 69.58 41.70
C HIS A 193 -70.26 70.92 42.30
N ALA A 194 -69.11 71.48 41.92
CA ALA A 194 -68.68 72.81 42.36
C ALA A 194 -69.63 73.93 41.86
N CYS A 195 -70.13 73.82 40.63
CA CYS A 195 -71.19 74.72 40.15
C CYS A 195 -72.51 74.55 40.92
N PHE A 196 -72.87 73.33 41.30
CA PHE A 196 -74.05 73.05 42.11
C PHE A 196 -73.90 73.59 43.55
N GLU A 197 -72.75 73.41 44.19
CA GLU A 197 -72.46 74.01 45.51
C GLU A 197 -72.53 75.54 45.45
N GLY A 198 -71.95 76.18 44.43
CA GLY A 198 -72.09 77.62 44.21
C GLY A 198 -73.55 78.06 44.00
N ALA A 199 -74.37 77.24 43.33
CA ALA A 199 -75.81 77.50 43.19
C ALA A 199 -76.58 77.32 44.52
N VAL A 200 -76.15 76.38 45.38
CA VAL A 200 -76.68 76.21 46.74
C VAL A 200 -76.28 77.38 47.63
N GLU A 201 -75.06 77.90 47.55
CA GLU A 201 -74.63 79.12 48.25
C GLU A 201 -75.44 80.34 47.81
N GLN A 202 -75.71 80.51 46.51
CA GLN A 202 -76.61 81.56 46.02
C GLN A 202 -78.05 81.37 46.54
N LEU A 203 -78.53 80.13 46.61
CA LEU A 203 -79.86 79.81 47.14
C LEU A 203 -79.95 80.05 48.66
N ASP A 204 -78.87 79.86 49.41
CA ASP A 204 -78.79 80.24 50.82
C ASP A 204 -78.68 81.77 51.02
N MET A 205 -78.01 82.49 50.11
CA MET A 205 -78.10 83.95 50.02
C MET A 205 -79.54 84.43 49.74
N VAL A 206 -80.27 83.76 48.84
CA VAL A 206 -81.68 84.04 48.56
C VAL A 206 -82.59 83.71 49.75
N LYS A 207 -82.35 82.61 50.48
CA LYS A 207 -83.04 82.34 51.76
C LYS A 207 -82.77 83.41 52.81
N LYS A 208 -81.55 83.98 52.83
CA LYS A 208 -81.17 85.09 53.73
C LYS A 208 -81.87 86.40 53.35
N LEU A 209 -82.10 86.65 52.06
CA LEU A 209 -82.94 87.77 51.59
C LEU A 209 -84.44 87.53 51.85
N LEU A 210 -84.88 86.28 51.94
CA LEU A 210 -86.23 85.87 52.32
C LEU A 210 -86.52 85.96 53.84
N SER A 211 -85.54 86.20 54.71
CA SER A 211 -85.81 86.42 56.16
C SER A 211 -86.34 87.81 56.48
N ASP A 212 -86.12 88.79 55.59
CA ASP A 212 -86.36 90.21 55.89
C ASP A 212 -87.59 90.79 55.17
N TYR A 213 -88.30 89.99 54.34
CA TYR A 213 -89.51 90.45 53.66
C TYR A 213 -90.53 89.32 53.42
N GLN A 214 -91.45 89.14 54.38
CA GLN A 214 -92.85 88.84 54.04
C GLN A 214 -93.81 89.13 55.19
N ASN A 215 -94.49 90.27 55.09
CA ASN A 215 -95.82 90.45 55.63
C ASN A 215 -96.77 90.73 54.45
N SER A 216 -97.93 90.06 54.44
CA SER A 216 -99.07 90.27 53.52
C SER A 216 -98.94 89.84 52.04
N ASN A 217 -99.41 88.60 51.79
CA ASN A 217 -100.38 88.21 50.74
C ASN A 217 -100.31 88.84 49.33
N GLN A 218 -99.91 88.02 48.35
CA GLN A 218 -100.72 87.75 47.13
C GLN A 218 -100.40 86.36 46.51
N GLY A 219 -100.30 85.31 47.34
CA GLY A 219 -99.79 83.99 46.97
C GLY A 219 -100.76 83.06 46.22
N GLN A 220 -101.22 83.42 45.02
CA GLN A 220 -102.08 82.55 44.18
C GLN A 220 -101.64 82.37 42.72
N LYS A 221 -100.43 82.79 42.33
CA LYS A 221 -99.80 82.40 41.05
C LYS A 221 -98.58 81.50 41.23
N GLU A 222 -97.76 81.74 42.25
CA GLU A 222 -96.55 80.96 42.55
C GLU A 222 -96.85 79.49 42.89
N VAL A 223 -97.98 79.21 43.55
CA VAL A 223 -98.39 77.82 43.88
C VAL A 223 -98.61 76.97 42.63
N HIS A 224 -99.11 77.54 41.53
CA HIS A 224 -99.30 76.80 40.29
C HIS A 224 -97.97 76.52 39.58
N GLU A 225 -97.06 77.49 39.57
CA GLU A 225 -95.71 77.32 39.01
C GLU A 225 -94.86 76.33 39.81
N LEU A 226 -94.97 76.35 41.15
CA LEU A 226 -94.38 75.35 42.03
C LEU A 226 -94.97 73.95 41.78
N CYS A 227 -96.28 73.82 41.53
CA CYS A 227 -96.88 72.52 41.17
C CYS A 227 -96.40 71.98 39.82
N VAL A 228 -96.07 72.83 38.84
CA VAL A 228 -95.47 72.40 37.56
C VAL A 228 -94.04 71.92 37.79
N LYS A 229 -93.21 72.72 38.46
CA LYS A 229 -91.82 72.37 38.82
C LYS A 229 -91.73 71.10 39.69
N LEU A 230 -92.70 70.88 40.60
CA LEU A 230 -92.81 69.64 41.38
C LEU A 230 -93.14 68.42 40.50
N LYS A 231 -93.86 68.61 39.40
CA LYS A 231 -94.17 67.55 38.43
C LYS A 231 -92.96 67.18 37.57
N GLU A 232 -92.24 68.19 37.08
CA GLU A 232 -91.00 67.99 36.29
C GLU A 232 -89.91 67.33 37.14
N THR A 233 -89.68 67.81 38.37
CA THR A 233 -88.71 67.17 39.29
C THR A 233 -89.11 65.74 39.67
N ARG A 234 -90.40 65.44 39.84
CA ARG A 234 -90.86 64.06 40.04
C ARG A 234 -90.61 63.18 38.81
N GLN A 235 -90.81 63.70 37.61
CA GLN A 235 -90.62 62.95 36.37
C GLN A 235 -89.13 62.67 36.09
N LEU A 236 -88.25 63.63 36.41
CA LEU A 236 -86.79 63.42 36.43
C LEU A 236 -86.38 62.41 37.51
N HIS A 237 -86.99 62.44 38.69
CA HIS A 237 -86.72 61.46 39.74
C HIS A 237 -87.16 60.04 39.34
N GLU A 238 -88.33 59.86 38.71
CA GLU A 238 -88.78 58.57 38.18
C GLU A 238 -87.83 58.05 37.07
N SER A 239 -87.28 58.94 36.23
CA SER A 239 -86.24 58.58 35.23
C SER A 239 -84.93 58.14 35.89
N ALA A 240 -84.44 58.88 36.90
CA ALA A 240 -83.21 58.53 37.62
C ALA A 240 -83.36 57.23 38.43
N VAL A 241 -84.53 56.97 39.02
CA VAL A 241 -84.83 55.71 39.70
C VAL A 241 -84.83 54.53 38.72
N TYR A 242 -85.32 54.72 37.50
CA TYR A 242 -85.26 53.71 36.45
C TYR A 242 -83.80 53.41 36.05
N GLU A 243 -82.97 54.42 35.78
CA GLU A 243 -81.55 54.25 35.45
C GLU A 243 -80.75 53.56 36.57
N VAL A 244 -81.00 53.92 37.83
CA VAL A 244 -80.40 53.25 39.00
C VAL A 244 -80.84 51.79 39.09
N GLN A 245 -82.07 51.45 38.68
CA GLN A 245 -82.53 50.06 38.61
C GLN A 245 -81.87 49.27 37.48
N THR A 246 -81.66 49.86 36.29
CA THR A 246 -80.91 49.20 35.19
C THR A 246 -79.46 48.95 35.60
N LEU A 247 -78.76 49.97 36.11
CA LEU A 247 -77.36 49.85 36.56
C LEU A 247 -77.21 48.81 37.68
N LYS A 248 -78.20 48.70 38.58
CA LYS A 248 -78.22 47.66 39.63
C LYS A 248 -78.41 46.25 39.06
N SER A 249 -79.13 46.11 37.95
CA SER A 249 -79.28 44.84 37.22
C SER A 249 -77.98 44.46 36.50
N GLU A 250 -77.32 45.43 35.84
CA GLU A 250 -76.05 45.22 35.16
C GLU A 250 -74.92 44.86 36.15
N TYR A 251 -74.85 45.55 37.29
CA TYR A 251 -73.91 45.22 38.35
C TYR A 251 -74.10 43.79 38.90
N LYS A 252 -75.35 43.31 39.00
CA LYS A 252 -75.65 41.94 39.43
C LYS A 252 -75.13 40.92 38.41
N ASN A 253 -75.36 41.15 37.11
CA ASN A 253 -74.86 40.27 36.05
C ASN A 253 -73.33 40.20 36.03
N LEU A 254 -72.65 41.34 36.18
CA LEU A 254 -71.17 41.41 36.26
C LEU A 254 -70.62 40.71 37.52
N LEU A 255 -71.38 40.67 38.62
CA LEU A 255 -70.99 39.94 39.83
C LEU A 255 -71.10 38.42 39.62
N GLU A 256 -72.15 37.95 38.96
CA GLU A 256 -72.33 36.53 38.60
C GLU A 256 -71.25 36.06 37.60
N GLU A 257 -70.93 36.89 36.58
CA GLU A 257 -69.87 36.61 35.60
C GLU A 257 -68.46 36.61 36.24
N LYS A 258 -68.24 37.42 37.27
CA LYS A 258 -67.01 37.39 38.07
C LYS A 258 -66.88 36.09 38.88
N GLU A 259 -67.97 35.55 39.41
CA GLU A 259 -67.96 34.27 40.13
C GLU A 259 -67.65 33.11 39.20
N THR A 260 -68.27 33.04 38.01
CA THR A 260 -67.96 31.97 37.02
C THR A 260 -66.50 32.03 36.55
N MET A 261 -65.97 33.23 36.27
CA MET A 261 -64.54 33.39 35.91
C MET A 261 -63.58 33.01 37.06
N SER A 262 -63.99 33.17 38.32
CA SER A 262 -63.21 32.74 39.49
C SER A 262 -63.15 31.22 39.60
N ASP A 263 -64.28 30.53 39.36
CA ASP A 263 -64.35 29.06 39.37
C ASP A 263 -63.56 28.44 38.22
N GLU A 264 -63.61 29.01 37.01
CA GLU A 264 -62.78 28.57 35.88
C GLU A 264 -61.28 28.74 36.16
N LEU A 265 -60.87 29.87 36.77
CA LEU A 265 -59.49 30.09 37.19
C LEU A 265 -59.04 29.06 38.25
N GLN A 266 -59.91 28.71 39.19
CA GLN A 266 -59.63 27.67 40.18
C GLN A 266 -59.48 26.29 39.53
N ALA A 267 -60.35 25.94 38.57
CA ALA A 267 -60.26 24.70 37.80
C ALA A 267 -59.00 24.63 36.90
N ALA A 268 -58.55 25.77 36.36
CA ALA A 268 -57.29 25.86 35.62
C ALA A 268 -56.07 25.64 36.54
N ARG A 269 -56.05 26.26 37.73
CA ARG A 269 -54.99 26.06 38.73
C ARG A 269 -54.89 24.60 39.20
N GLN A 270 -56.01 23.91 39.39
CA GLN A 270 -56.00 22.49 39.74
C GLN A 270 -55.42 21.62 38.61
N ARG A 271 -55.77 21.89 37.35
CA ARG A 271 -55.19 21.18 36.19
C ARG A 271 -53.67 21.39 36.09
N LEU A 272 -53.19 22.62 36.27
CA LEU A 272 -51.75 22.93 36.28
C LEU A 272 -50.99 22.16 37.38
N LEU A 273 -51.57 22.04 38.58
CA LEU A 273 -50.98 21.27 39.69
C LEU A 273 -50.86 19.76 39.38
N VAL A 274 -51.75 19.21 38.55
CA VAL A 274 -51.68 17.82 38.10
C VAL A 274 -50.59 17.65 37.05
N GLU A 275 -50.48 18.56 36.08
CA GLU A 275 -49.39 18.54 35.10
C GLU A 275 -48.01 18.73 35.74
N GLU A 276 -47.85 19.62 36.73
CA GLU A 276 -46.58 19.75 37.47
C GLU A 276 -46.14 18.43 38.13
N LYS A 277 -47.09 17.66 38.69
CA LYS A 277 -46.80 16.35 39.29
C LYS A 277 -46.38 15.34 38.24
N GLN A 278 -47.02 15.33 37.07
CA GLN A 278 -46.63 14.48 35.95
C GLN A 278 -45.24 14.87 35.40
N ARG A 279 -44.96 16.16 35.26
CA ARG A 279 -43.65 16.67 34.81
C ARG A 279 -42.53 16.23 35.76
N LYS A 280 -42.73 16.37 37.07
CA LYS A 280 -41.77 15.92 38.10
C LYS A 280 -41.53 14.41 38.08
N ALA A 281 -42.55 13.60 37.76
CA ALA A 281 -42.39 12.16 37.57
C ALA A 281 -41.54 11.81 36.33
N ILE A 282 -41.73 12.53 35.21
CA ILE A 282 -40.93 12.36 33.99
C ILE A 282 -39.48 12.84 34.20
N GLU A 283 -39.27 13.96 34.91
CA GLU A 283 -37.94 14.43 35.30
C GLU A 283 -37.18 13.41 36.16
N TYR A 284 -37.86 12.72 37.09
CA TYR A 284 -37.27 11.65 37.90
C TYR A 284 -36.80 10.46 37.05
N GLU A 285 -37.62 9.98 36.11
CA GLU A 285 -37.23 8.90 35.20
C GLU A 285 -36.12 9.32 34.20
N LEU A 286 -36.07 10.59 33.78
CA LEU A 286 -34.95 11.11 32.99
C LEU A 286 -33.62 11.12 33.78
N VAL A 287 -33.64 11.52 35.05
CA VAL A 287 -32.45 11.48 35.92
C VAL A 287 -31.96 10.05 36.15
N LYS A 288 -32.90 9.09 36.25
CA LYS A 288 -32.61 7.66 36.38
C LYS A 288 -31.97 7.09 35.10
N LEU A 289 -32.48 7.44 33.93
CA LEU A 289 -31.89 7.07 32.63
C LEU A 289 -30.50 7.71 32.41
N LYS A 290 -30.28 8.94 32.88
CA LYS A 290 -28.96 9.61 32.78
C LYS A 290 -27.88 8.88 33.59
N LYS A 291 -28.23 8.23 34.72
CA LYS A 291 -27.29 7.44 35.54
C LYS A 291 -26.87 6.08 34.93
N THR A 292 -27.48 5.67 33.82
CA THR A 292 -27.18 4.39 33.14
C THR A 292 -26.38 4.53 31.85
N ALA A 293 -25.92 5.74 31.50
CA ALA A 293 -25.02 5.97 30.38
C ALA A 293 -23.59 6.25 30.88
N PRO A 294 -22.54 5.66 30.30
CA PRO A 294 -21.16 6.02 30.62
C PRO A 294 -20.78 7.35 29.94
N GLU A 295 -20.21 8.26 30.72
CA GLU A 295 -19.65 9.55 30.26
C GLU A 295 -18.16 9.41 29.92
N HIS A 296 -17.72 10.14 28.89
CA HIS A 296 -16.33 10.61 28.70
C HIS A 296 -16.29 11.70 27.60
N ASP A 297 -16.60 12.95 27.96
CA ASP A 297 -15.64 14.05 28.19
C ASP A 297 -14.26 13.91 27.49
N ASP A 298 -13.61 14.91 26.86
CA ASP A 298 -13.82 16.37 26.63
C ASP A 298 -13.01 16.74 25.33
N ASP A 299 -13.02 17.92 24.68
CA ASP A 299 -13.59 19.28 24.89
C ASP A 299 -13.99 19.86 23.50
N PHE A 300 -14.83 20.92 23.46
CA PHE A 300 -14.93 21.79 22.28
C PHE A 300 -15.44 23.22 22.64
N GLU A 301 -14.55 24.16 22.96
CA GLU A 301 -14.90 25.60 23.04
C GLU A 301 -14.42 26.43 21.83
N ASP A 302 -15.35 27.24 21.31
CA ASP A 302 -15.17 28.29 20.30
C ASP A 302 -14.10 29.34 20.68
N LYS A 303 -13.41 29.89 19.65
CA LYS A 303 -13.38 31.35 19.41
C LYS A 303 -12.87 31.75 18.01
N LYS A 304 -13.40 32.88 17.55
CA LYS A 304 -13.27 33.46 16.19
C LYS A 304 -12.03 34.37 16.02
N PRO A 305 -11.70 34.86 14.79
CA PRO A 305 -10.32 34.98 14.33
C PRO A 305 -9.69 36.38 14.49
N TYR A 306 -8.35 36.45 14.40
CA TYR A 306 -7.64 37.67 14.01
C TYR A 306 -6.32 37.38 13.27
N THR A 307 -5.82 38.39 12.55
CA THR A 307 -4.72 38.30 11.58
C THR A 307 -3.32 38.61 12.15
N LYS A 308 -2.30 38.14 11.40
CA LYS A 308 -1.07 38.88 11.02
C LYS A 308 0.27 38.46 11.66
N ASP A 309 1.24 38.20 10.77
CA ASP A 309 2.71 38.27 10.81
C ASP A 309 3.48 38.05 12.14
N TYR A 310 4.45 37.12 12.17
CA TYR A 310 5.89 37.46 12.04
C TYR A 310 6.85 36.23 12.07
N ILE A 311 7.85 36.32 11.20
CA ILE A 311 9.14 35.62 11.07
C ILE A 311 9.77 35.07 12.38
N SER A 312 10.29 33.81 12.39
CA SER A 312 11.74 33.50 12.59
C SER A 312 12.10 32.00 12.77
N LYS A 313 13.01 31.52 11.89
CA LYS A 313 14.14 30.55 12.07
C LYS A 313 13.97 29.28 12.96
N GLY A 314 14.19 28.10 12.34
CA GLY A 314 14.25 26.82 13.08
C GLY A 314 14.75 25.57 12.33
N SER A 315 15.69 25.73 11.39
CA SER A 315 16.71 24.74 10.99
C SER A 315 16.40 23.22 11.02
N SER A 316 16.11 22.65 9.84
CA SER A 316 16.47 21.27 9.48
C SER A 316 17.06 21.26 8.06
N ARG A 317 18.37 20.99 7.94
CA ARG A 317 19.07 20.72 6.68
C ARG A 317 19.63 19.31 6.76
N PHE A 318 19.32 18.45 5.78
CA PHE A 318 20.30 17.64 5.05
C PHE A 318 19.60 16.87 3.91
N GLY A 319 20.17 16.91 2.69
CA GLY A 319 19.65 16.16 1.54
C GLY A 319 19.19 17.03 0.36
N ALA A 320 20.12 17.73 -0.31
CA ALA A 320 19.79 18.47 -1.53
C ALA A 320 19.57 17.53 -2.74
N PRO A 321 18.65 17.84 -3.68
CA PRO A 321 18.49 17.09 -4.92
C PRO A 321 19.69 17.24 -5.86
N MET A 322 19.88 16.29 -6.78
CA MET A 322 21.03 16.29 -7.69
C MET A 322 21.00 17.46 -8.68
N SER A 323 22.13 18.16 -8.79
CA SER A 323 22.41 19.10 -9.86
C SER A 323 22.70 18.36 -11.18
N LEU A 324 21.77 18.40 -12.13
CA LEU A 324 22.04 18.06 -13.53
C LEU A 324 22.78 19.23 -14.20
N GLN A 325 23.99 18.98 -14.73
CA GLN A 325 24.65 19.91 -15.66
C GLN A 325 24.65 19.39 -17.09
N LYS A 326 23.95 20.15 -17.94
CA LYS A 326 24.22 20.38 -19.37
C LYS A 326 24.21 19.17 -20.32
N SER A 327 23.00 18.77 -20.68
CA SER A 327 22.58 18.82 -22.10
C SER A 327 21.16 19.41 -22.16
N ASN A 328 20.79 20.08 -23.26
CA ASN A 328 19.48 20.73 -23.39
C ASN A 328 18.42 19.71 -23.84
N PRO A 329 17.42 19.39 -22.98
CA PRO A 329 16.03 19.34 -23.46
C PRO A 329 14.97 19.84 -22.45
N SER A 330 15.33 20.71 -21.49
CA SER A 330 14.46 21.05 -20.34
C SER A 330 13.16 21.84 -20.62
N ARG A 331 12.81 22.16 -21.88
CA ARG A 331 11.56 22.89 -22.20
C ARG A 331 10.36 21.99 -22.54
N GLU A 332 10.57 20.77 -23.01
CA GLU A 332 9.46 19.89 -23.42
C GLU A 332 8.83 19.12 -22.25
N LEU A 333 9.67 18.60 -21.33
CA LEU A 333 9.23 17.79 -20.18
C LEU A 333 8.29 18.53 -19.20
N SER A 334 8.38 19.87 -19.13
CA SER A 334 7.48 20.67 -18.30
C SER A 334 6.09 20.79 -18.91
N GLY A 335 6.00 20.92 -20.24
CA GLY A 335 4.73 20.94 -20.96
C GLY A 335 4.05 19.56 -20.92
N GLN A 336 4.82 18.49 -21.17
CA GLN A 336 4.30 17.12 -21.17
C GLN A 336 3.63 16.71 -19.85
N ARG A 337 4.19 17.07 -18.68
CA ARG A 337 3.53 16.80 -17.40
C ARG A 337 2.18 17.50 -17.25
N ALA A 338 2.09 18.78 -17.62
CA ALA A 338 0.83 19.52 -17.59
C ALA A 338 -0.20 18.97 -18.59
N THR A 339 0.24 18.49 -19.77
CA THR A 339 -0.62 17.82 -20.75
C THR A 339 -1.11 16.46 -20.26
N ILE A 340 -0.24 15.65 -19.63
CA ILE A 340 -0.60 14.30 -19.13
C ILE A 340 -1.58 14.37 -17.96
N ALA A 341 -1.42 15.33 -17.04
CA ALA A 341 -2.39 15.58 -15.97
C ALA A 341 -3.77 15.90 -16.55
N LYS A 342 -3.86 16.84 -17.51
CA LYS A 342 -5.10 17.16 -18.22
C LYS A 342 -5.71 15.97 -18.95
N ILE A 343 -4.90 15.14 -19.62
CA ILE A 343 -5.39 13.91 -20.27
C ILE A 343 -6.04 12.98 -19.24
N CYS A 344 -5.54 12.91 -18.00
CA CYS A 344 -6.15 12.08 -16.96
C CYS A 344 -7.44 12.68 -16.41
N ASP A 345 -7.51 14.00 -16.28
CA ASP A 345 -8.72 14.71 -15.87
C ASP A 345 -9.82 14.65 -16.94
N GLU A 346 -9.46 14.66 -18.23
CA GLU A 346 -10.40 14.65 -19.37
C GLU A 346 -10.79 13.24 -19.84
N VAL A 347 -9.87 12.26 -19.82
CA VAL A 347 -10.09 10.89 -20.35
C VAL A 347 -10.38 9.87 -19.24
N GLY A 348 -9.90 10.12 -18.03
CA GLY A 348 -10.03 9.21 -16.89
C GLY A 348 -9.03 8.05 -16.90
N LEU A 349 -8.42 7.79 -15.73
CA LEU A 349 -7.47 6.68 -15.53
C LEU A 349 -8.02 5.30 -15.96
N PRO A 350 -9.27 4.89 -15.66
CA PRO A 350 -9.80 3.60 -16.11
C PRO A 350 -9.77 3.41 -17.63
N LYS A 351 -9.97 4.50 -18.39
CA LYS A 351 -9.97 4.44 -19.86
C LYS A 351 -8.56 4.32 -20.42
N ILE A 352 -7.57 4.96 -19.78
CA ILE A 352 -6.14 4.78 -20.09
C ILE A 352 -5.71 3.33 -19.81
N LEU A 353 -6.15 2.75 -18.68
CA LEU A 353 -5.86 1.36 -18.34
C LEU A 353 -6.48 0.37 -19.35
N GLN A 354 -7.68 0.65 -19.87
CA GLN A 354 -8.27 -0.16 -20.95
C GLN A 354 -7.39 -0.19 -22.22
N LEU A 355 -6.68 0.89 -22.55
CA LEU A 355 -5.79 0.93 -23.71
C LEU A 355 -4.53 0.06 -23.56
N LEU A 356 -4.20 -0.40 -22.35
CA LEU A 356 -3.13 -1.38 -22.12
C LEU A 356 -3.46 -2.75 -22.75
N THR A 357 -4.73 -3.05 -23.03
CA THR A 357 -5.16 -4.28 -23.72
C THR A 357 -5.45 -4.07 -25.21
N SER A 358 -5.00 -2.95 -25.80
CA SER A 358 -5.17 -2.71 -27.23
C SER A 358 -4.43 -3.74 -28.09
N GLU A 359 -5.07 -4.18 -29.17
CA GLU A 359 -4.45 -5.03 -30.20
C GLU A 359 -3.45 -4.25 -31.07
N ASP A 360 -3.57 -2.92 -31.13
CA ASP A 360 -2.61 -2.03 -31.79
C ASP A 360 -1.37 -1.85 -30.89
N PRO A 361 -0.18 -2.31 -31.32
CA PRO A 361 1.04 -2.23 -30.52
C PRO A 361 1.49 -0.80 -30.21
N ASP A 362 1.25 0.17 -31.11
CA ASP A 362 1.64 1.55 -30.90
C ASP A 362 0.70 2.22 -29.89
N VAL A 363 -0.60 1.96 -29.95
CA VAL A 363 -1.56 2.40 -28.92
C VAL A 363 -1.18 1.80 -27.56
N GLN A 364 -0.89 0.49 -27.51
CA GLN A 364 -0.48 -0.19 -26.29
C GLN A 364 0.83 0.40 -25.72
N ILE A 365 1.85 0.63 -26.54
CA ILE A 365 3.11 1.28 -26.14
C ILE A 365 2.85 2.68 -25.55
N HIS A 366 1.99 3.48 -26.18
CA HIS A 366 1.71 4.84 -25.70
C HIS A 366 0.89 4.83 -24.39
N ALA A 367 -0.07 3.92 -24.24
CA ALA A 367 -0.81 3.73 -22.99
C ALA A 367 0.15 3.36 -21.84
N VAL A 368 1.06 2.40 -22.04
CA VAL A 368 2.05 1.99 -21.03
C VAL A 368 3.00 3.15 -20.67
N LYS A 369 3.41 4.00 -21.63
CA LYS A 369 4.19 5.22 -21.36
C LYS A 369 3.43 6.24 -20.52
N VAL A 370 2.13 6.45 -20.79
CA VAL A 370 1.29 7.35 -19.98
C VAL A 370 1.19 6.83 -18.55
N VAL A 371 0.89 5.55 -18.35
CA VAL A 371 0.82 4.93 -17.02
C VAL A 371 2.16 5.00 -16.27
N ALA A 372 3.29 4.75 -16.95
CA ALA A 372 4.62 4.87 -16.35
C ALA A 372 4.95 6.30 -15.87
N ASN A 373 4.55 7.30 -16.66
CA ASN A 373 4.70 8.72 -16.30
C ASN A 373 3.79 9.11 -15.14
N LEU A 374 2.55 8.61 -15.09
CA LEU A 374 1.63 8.87 -13.98
C LEU A 374 2.13 8.25 -12.68
N ALA A 375 2.62 7.01 -12.73
CA ALA A 375 3.20 6.32 -11.58
C ALA A 375 4.47 7.01 -11.03
N ALA A 376 5.13 7.87 -11.81
CA ALA A 376 6.29 8.63 -11.34
C ALA A 376 5.92 9.72 -10.32
N GLU A 377 4.66 10.16 -10.29
CA GLU A 377 4.13 11.11 -9.30
C GLU A 377 3.50 10.31 -8.14
N ASP A 378 3.95 10.57 -6.92
CA ASP A 378 3.60 9.84 -5.70
C ASP A 378 2.09 9.77 -5.43
N ILE A 379 1.39 10.89 -5.59
CA ILE A 379 -0.08 11.02 -5.43
C ILE A 379 -0.91 10.07 -6.31
N ASN A 380 -0.34 9.54 -7.40
CA ASN A 380 -1.05 8.64 -8.31
C ASN A 380 -0.77 7.16 -8.00
N GLN A 381 0.25 6.84 -7.21
CA GLN A 381 0.78 5.48 -7.12
C GLN A 381 -0.21 4.50 -6.50
N GLU A 382 -0.95 4.89 -5.46
CA GLU A 382 -1.97 4.03 -4.84
C GLU A 382 -3.19 3.91 -5.76
N LYS A 383 -3.69 5.03 -6.29
CA LYS A 383 -4.84 5.05 -7.20
C LYS A 383 -4.65 4.21 -8.47
N ILE A 384 -3.44 4.17 -9.04
CA ILE A 384 -3.12 3.29 -10.18
C ILE A 384 -3.25 1.80 -9.81
N VAL A 385 -2.97 1.42 -8.56
CA VAL A 385 -3.12 0.03 -8.09
C VAL A 385 -4.57 -0.28 -7.75
N GLU A 386 -5.30 0.65 -7.12
CA GLU A 386 -6.74 0.54 -6.83
C GLU A 386 -7.57 0.32 -8.11
N GLU A 387 -7.26 1.05 -9.18
CA GLU A 387 -7.95 0.98 -10.48
C GLU A 387 -7.49 -0.22 -11.35
N GLY A 388 -6.72 -1.17 -10.78
CA GLY A 388 -6.27 -2.40 -11.46
C GLY A 388 -5.07 -2.24 -12.40
N GLY A 389 -4.41 -1.08 -12.39
CA GLY A 389 -3.28 -0.79 -13.28
C GLY A 389 -2.05 -1.67 -13.02
N LEU A 390 -1.83 -2.11 -11.78
CA LEU A 390 -0.78 -3.09 -11.46
C LEU A 390 -1.02 -4.43 -12.15
N ASP A 391 -2.26 -4.93 -12.15
CA ASP A 391 -2.60 -6.22 -12.78
C ASP A 391 -2.38 -6.18 -14.29
N ALA A 392 -2.78 -5.08 -14.93
CA ALA A 392 -2.52 -4.84 -16.35
C ALA A 392 -1.02 -4.80 -16.67
N LEU A 393 -0.20 -4.12 -15.84
CA LEU A 393 1.25 -4.07 -16.01
C LEU A 393 1.92 -5.44 -15.82
N LEU A 394 1.49 -6.23 -14.83
CA LEU A 394 1.99 -7.59 -14.60
C LEU A 394 1.55 -8.55 -15.71
N LEU A 395 0.34 -8.39 -16.25
CA LEU A 395 -0.13 -9.15 -17.41
C LEU A 395 0.76 -8.85 -18.63
N LEU A 396 1.13 -7.60 -18.88
CA LEU A 396 2.04 -7.23 -19.97
C LEU A 396 3.43 -7.85 -19.82
N LEU A 397 4.02 -7.91 -18.60
CA LEU A 397 5.27 -8.65 -18.37
C LEU A 397 5.14 -10.16 -18.62
N ARG A 398 3.95 -10.72 -18.37
CA ARG A 398 3.66 -12.15 -18.56
C ARG A 398 3.49 -12.51 -20.04
N THR A 399 2.81 -11.69 -20.83
CA THR A 399 2.35 -12.02 -22.19
C THR A 399 3.11 -11.33 -23.31
N SER A 400 3.64 -10.12 -23.12
CA SER A 400 4.27 -9.36 -24.21
C SER A 400 5.64 -9.91 -24.58
N GLN A 401 5.96 -9.84 -25.87
CA GLN A 401 7.31 -10.05 -26.41
C GLN A 401 7.96 -8.74 -26.88
N ASN A 402 7.25 -7.61 -26.79
CA ASN A 402 7.76 -6.32 -27.27
C ASN A 402 8.68 -5.68 -26.21
N THR A 403 9.98 -5.58 -26.52
CA THR A 403 10.99 -5.01 -25.62
C THR A 403 10.65 -3.61 -25.12
N THR A 404 9.99 -2.76 -25.93
CA THR A 404 9.58 -1.42 -25.48
C THR A 404 8.46 -1.50 -24.45
N ILE A 405 7.49 -2.41 -24.62
CA ILE A 405 6.43 -2.64 -23.63
C ILE A 405 7.03 -3.18 -22.34
N LEU A 406 7.85 -4.23 -22.41
CA LEU A 406 8.50 -4.84 -21.24
C LEU A 406 9.35 -3.81 -20.47
N ARG A 407 10.11 -2.97 -21.17
CA ARG A 407 10.90 -1.87 -20.59
C ARG A 407 10.04 -0.87 -19.83
N VAL A 408 9.01 -0.33 -20.49
CA VAL A 408 8.20 0.77 -19.94
C VAL A 408 7.27 0.24 -18.85
N ALA A 409 6.73 -0.98 -18.98
CA ALA A 409 5.96 -1.63 -17.92
C ALA A 409 6.82 -1.93 -16.68
N SER A 410 8.04 -2.43 -16.86
CA SER A 410 9.00 -2.60 -15.76
C SER A 410 9.34 -1.25 -15.09
N GLY A 411 9.42 -0.17 -15.87
CA GLY A 411 9.61 1.19 -15.37
C GLY A 411 8.42 1.71 -14.56
N ALA A 412 7.18 1.46 -15.03
CA ALA A 412 5.97 1.77 -14.28
C ALA A 412 5.92 1.01 -12.94
N ILE A 413 6.21 -0.29 -12.95
CA ILE A 413 6.28 -1.12 -11.73
C ILE A 413 7.40 -0.63 -10.80
N ALA A 414 8.54 -0.19 -11.34
CA ALA A 414 9.62 0.39 -10.53
C ALA A 414 9.17 1.67 -9.79
N ASN A 415 8.39 2.52 -10.46
CA ASN A 415 7.81 3.72 -9.86
C ASN A 415 6.74 3.36 -8.81
N LEU A 416 5.81 2.44 -9.12
CA LEU A 416 4.81 1.96 -8.15
C LEU A 416 5.45 1.34 -6.91
N ALA A 417 6.58 0.63 -7.06
CA ALA A 417 7.34 0.04 -5.97
C ALA A 417 8.07 1.07 -5.08
N MET A 418 7.96 2.39 -5.34
CA MET A 418 8.47 3.41 -4.43
C MET A 418 7.56 3.63 -3.21
N ASN A 419 6.28 3.25 -3.30
CA ASN A 419 5.33 3.26 -2.19
C ASN A 419 5.34 1.90 -1.44
N GLU A 420 5.46 1.92 -0.12
CA GLU A 420 5.56 0.69 0.72
C GLU A 420 4.31 -0.20 0.65
N MET A 421 3.11 0.38 0.57
CA MET A 421 1.85 -0.36 0.47
C MET A 421 1.78 -1.14 -0.84
N ASN A 422 2.20 -0.50 -1.94
CA ASN A 422 2.24 -1.12 -3.26
C ASN A 422 3.24 -2.26 -3.36
N GLN A 423 4.38 -2.21 -2.65
CA GLN A 423 5.39 -3.27 -2.69
C GLN A 423 4.83 -4.63 -2.26
N GLY A 424 3.99 -4.66 -1.22
CA GLY A 424 3.33 -5.89 -0.77
C GLY A 424 2.36 -6.46 -1.80
N LEU A 425 1.62 -5.60 -2.50
CA LEU A 425 0.72 -5.98 -3.60
C LEU A 425 1.48 -6.45 -4.85
N ILE A 426 2.63 -5.84 -5.16
CA ILE A 426 3.51 -6.27 -6.25
C ILE A 426 4.03 -7.69 -5.98
N MET A 427 4.50 -7.98 -4.76
CA MET A 427 5.03 -9.32 -4.43
C MET A 427 3.93 -10.38 -4.36
N SER A 428 2.81 -10.13 -3.68
CA SER A 428 1.72 -11.12 -3.56
C SER A 428 1.08 -11.50 -4.90
N ARG A 429 1.21 -10.65 -5.93
CA ARG A 429 0.76 -10.91 -7.32
C ARG A 429 1.85 -11.54 -8.21
N GLY A 430 2.97 -12.00 -7.63
CA GLY A 430 4.08 -12.64 -8.34
C GLY A 430 4.96 -11.67 -9.15
N GLY A 431 4.99 -10.40 -8.75
CA GLY A 431 5.75 -9.36 -9.44
C GLY A 431 7.26 -9.58 -9.42
N GLY A 432 7.82 -10.11 -8.33
CA GLY A 432 9.24 -10.46 -8.25
C GLY A 432 9.61 -11.53 -9.29
N GLN A 433 8.83 -12.61 -9.36
CA GLN A 433 9.03 -13.70 -10.32
C GLN A 433 8.87 -13.21 -11.77
N LEU A 434 7.87 -12.36 -12.04
CA LEU A 434 7.66 -11.79 -13.39
C LEU A 434 8.80 -10.86 -13.81
N LEU A 435 9.33 -10.05 -12.89
CA LEU A 435 10.50 -9.20 -13.12
C LEU A 435 11.76 -10.06 -13.36
N ALA A 436 12.01 -11.06 -12.52
CA ALA A 436 13.11 -12.02 -12.69
C ALA A 436 13.04 -12.76 -14.04
N LYS A 437 11.85 -13.23 -14.43
CA LYS A 437 11.57 -13.86 -15.73
C LYS A 437 11.68 -12.89 -16.91
N THR A 438 11.44 -11.59 -16.69
CA THR A 438 11.65 -10.57 -17.73
C THR A 438 13.15 -10.34 -17.95
N ALA A 439 13.95 -10.27 -16.89
CA ALA A 439 15.41 -10.16 -16.99
C ALA A 439 16.05 -11.35 -17.72
N SER A 440 15.55 -12.57 -17.54
CA SER A 440 16.11 -13.76 -18.22
C SER A 440 15.76 -13.88 -19.71
N LYS A 441 14.87 -13.03 -20.23
CA LYS A 441 14.40 -13.04 -21.62
C LYS A 441 15.03 -11.97 -22.52
N THR A 442 15.87 -11.08 -21.99
CA THR A 442 16.34 -9.90 -22.74
C THR A 442 17.76 -9.49 -22.35
N ASP A 443 18.54 -9.11 -23.36
CA ASP A 443 19.85 -8.48 -23.18
C ASP A 443 19.79 -6.94 -23.30
N ASP A 444 18.60 -6.33 -23.52
CA ASP A 444 18.46 -4.86 -23.65
C ASP A 444 18.83 -4.17 -22.32
N PRO A 445 19.94 -3.41 -22.25
CA PRO A 445 20.37 -2.80 -21.00
C PRO A 445 19.35 -1.79 -20.45
N GLN A 446 18.53 -1.17 -21.29
CA GLN A 446 17.50 -0.24 -20.82
C GLN A 446 16.36 -0.98 -20.12
N THR A 447 15.93 -2.14 -20.64
CA THR A 447 14.95 -3.02 -19.99
C THR A 447 15.51 -3.58 -18.68
N LEU A 448 16.73 -4.14 -18.71
CA LEU A 448 17.38 -4.68 -17.51
C LEU A 448 17.55 -3.61 -16.42
N ARG A 449 17.85 -2.36 -16.78
CA ARG A 449 17.93 -1.24 -15.83
C ARG A 449 16.59 -0.94 -15.15
N MET A 450 15.47 -1.04 -15.87
CA MET A 450 14.13 -0.85 -15.28
C MET A 450 13.77 -2.02 -14.35
N VAL A 451 14.02 -3.26 -14.79
CA VAL A 451 13.79 -4.47 -13.97
C VAL A 451 14.63 -4.43 -12.69
N ALA A 452 15.93 -4.17 -12.80
CA ALA A 452 16.82 -4.02 -11.65
C ALA A 452 16.39 -2.86 -10.73
N GLY A 453 15.85 -1.77 -11.30
CA GLY A 453 15.30 -0.66 -10.54
C GLY A 453 14.06 -1.03 -9.71
N ALA A 454 13.14 -1.81 -10.28
CA ALA A 454 11.97 -2.32 -9.56
C ALA A 454 12.37 -3.27 -8.43
N LEU A 455 13.20 -4.29 -8.74
CA LEU A 455 13.71 -5.24 -7.74
C LEU A 455 14.50 -4.52 -6.63
N ALA A 456 15.30 -3.50 -6.96
CA ALA A 456 16.05 -2.74 -5.97
C ALA A 456 15.17 -1.87 -5.05
N ASN A 457 13.96 -1.49 -5.48
CA ASN A 457 12.98 -0.82 -4.62
C ASN A 457 12.31 -1.83 -3.68
N LEU A 458 11.91 -3.01 -4.19
CA LEU A 458 11.34 -4.11 -3.40
C LEU A 458 12.33 -4.63 -2.33
N CYS A 459 13.63 -4.73 -2.65
CA CYS A 459 14.69 -5.05 -1.69
C CYS A 459 14.80 -4.04 -0.52
N GLY A 460 14.19 -2.86 -0.63
CA GLY A 460 14.08 -1.88 0.44
C GLY A 460 13.10 -2.26 1.56
N ASN A 461 12.34 -3.34 1.40
CA ASN A 461 11.33 -3.79 2.36
C ASN A 461 11.64 -5.19 2.90
N GLU A 462 12.07 -5.22 4.15
CA GLU A 462 12.45 -6.42 4.90
C GLU A 462 11.38 -7.51 4.91
N LYS A 463 10.10 -7.13 5.02
CA LYS A 463 8.95 -8.06 5.07
C LYS A 463 8.82 -8.90 3.79
N LEU A 464 9.46 -8.47 2.70
CA LEU A 464 9.38 -9.08 1.39
C LEU A 464 10.63 -9.90 1.03
N HIS A 465 11.66 -9.94 1.89
CA HIS A 465 12.94 -10.58 1.58
C HIS A 465 12.79 -12.07 1.25
N THR A 466 12.03 -12.83 2.04
CA THR A 466 11.77 -14.27 1.79
C THR A 466 11.06 -14.49 0.45
N MET A 467 9.99 -13.73 0.15
CA MET A 467 9.33 -13.81 -1.16
C MET A 467 10.25 -13.41 -2.31
N LEU A 468 11.15 -12.43 -2.13
CA LEU A 468 12.12 -12.02 -3.15
C LEU A 468 13.16 -13.12 -3.46
N GLU A 469 13.51 -13.94 -2.47
CA GLU A 469 14.40 -15.08 -2.66
C GLU A 469 13.70 -16.24 -3.36
N GLU A 470 12.47 -16.58 -2.92
CA GLU A 470 11.60 -17.60 -3.52
C GLU A 470 11.26 -17.28 -4.99
N ASP A 471 10.96 -16.00 -5.28
CA ASP A 471 10.74 -15.49 -6.64
C ASP A 471 12.02 -15.45 -7.51
N GLY A 472 13.19 -15.71 -6.92
CA GLY A 472 14.49 -15.68 -7.60
C GLY A 472 14.99 -14.28 -7.95
N ALA A 473 14.47 -13.21 -7.32
CA ALA A 473 14.83 -11.83 -7.61
C ALA A 473 16.32 -11.54 -7.33
N ILE A 474 16.88 -12.10 -6.26
CA ILE A 474 18.31 -11.95 -5.93
C ILE A 474 19.19 -12.57 -7.04
N LYS A 475 18.84 -13.79 -7.47
CA LYS A 475 19.53 -14.48 -8.58
C LYS A 475 19.41 -13.72 -9.90
N ALA A 476 18.25 -13.09 -10.18
CA ALA A 476 18.08 -12.24 -11.34
C ALA A 476 18.92 -10.95 -11.29
N LEU A 477 18.98 -10.28 -10.13
CA LEU A 477 19.86 -9.11 -9.93
C LEU A 477 21.33 -9.46 -10.22
N LEU A 478 21.81 -10.60 -9.72
CA LEU A 478 23.17 -11.09 -9.95
C LEU A 478 23.41 -11.52 -11.40
N ALA A 479 22.43 -12.12 -12.07
CA ALA A 479 22.53 -12.47 -13.48
C ALA A 479 22.66 -11.21 -14.37
N MET A 480 21.92 -10.14 -14.07
CA MET A 480 21.95 -8.87 -14.82
C MET A 480 23.31 -8.16 -14.82
N VAL A 481 24.21 -8.48 -13.87
CA VAL A 481 25.61 -8.04 -13.89
C VAL A 481 26.29 -8.36 -15.23
N ARG A 482 25.97 -9.50 -15.84
CA ARG A 482 26.59 -9.99 -17.08
C ARG A 482 26.36 -9.06 -18.28
N SER A 483 25.38 -8.15 -18.20
CA SER A 483 25.16 -7.11 -19.20
C SER A 483 26.34 -6.13 -19.36
N GLY A 484 27.22 -6.02 -18.35
CA GLY A 484 28.35 -5.08 -18.35
C GLY A 484 27.94 -3.60 -18.32
N ASN A 485 26.65 -3.28 -18.32
CA ASN A 485 26.16 -1.92 -18.41
C ASN A 485 26.23 -1.22 -17.04
N ILE A 486 26.87 -0.04 -17.03
CA ILE A 486 27.15 0.71 -15.79
C ILE A 486 25.88 1.09 -15.05
N ASP A 487 24.81 1.47 -15.76
CA ASP A 487 23.53 1.82 -15.11
C ASP A 487 22.87 0.59 -14.50
N VAL A 488 22.83 -0.54 -15.23
CA VAL A 488 22.27 -1.81 -14.73
C VAL A 488 23.02 -2.26 -13.48
N ILE A 489 24.34 -2.25 -13.54
CA ILE A 489 25.23 -2.58 -12.42
C ILE A 489 25.00 -1.64 -11.21
N ALA A 490 24.75 -0.35 -11.43
CA ALA A 490 24.40 0.58 -10.36
C ALA A 490 23.05 0.27 -9.70
N GLN A 491 22.04 -0.16 -10.48
CA GLN A 491 20.75 -0.63 -9.94
C GLN A 491 20.92 -1.93 -9.15
N VAL A 492 21.69 -2.89 -9.66
CA VAL A 492 22.00 -4.16 -8.96
C VAL A 492 22.70 -3.89 -7.63
N ALA A 493 23.74 -3.06 -7.62
CA ALA A 493 24.40 -2.65 -6.39
C ALA A 493 23.43 -1.96 -5.42
N ARG A 494 22.53 -1.08 -5.91
CA ARG A 494 21.50 -0.46 -5.06
C ARG A 494 20.58 -1.50 -4.42
N GLY A 495 20.14 -2.50 -5.17
CA GLY A 495 19.28 -3.57 -4.67
C GLY A 495 19.92 -4.37 -3.55
N LEU A 496 21.16 -4.85 -3.77
CA LEU A 496 21.93 -5.56 -2.75
C LEU A 496 22.22 -4.70 -1.50
N ALA A 497 22.49 -3.40 -1.69
CA ALA A 497 22.72 -2.47 -0.60
C ALA A 497 21.45 -2.18 0.23
N ASN A 498 20.30 -2.03 -0.44
CA ASN A 498 19.01 -1.87 0.21
C ASN A 498 18.65 -3.12 1.02
N PHE A 499 18.80 -4.30 0.42
CA PHE A 499 18.57 -5.58 1.09
C PHE A 499 19.43 -5.71 2.35
N ALA A 500 20.76 -5.60 2.22
CA ALA A 500 21.69 -5.72 3.34
C ALA A 500 21.40 -4.70 4.45
N LYS A 501 21.05 -3.45 4.10
CA LYS A 501 20.71 -2.39 5.05
C LYS A 501 19.44 -2.71 5.83
N CYS A 502 18.39 -3.18 5.16
CA CYS A 502 17.11 -3.49 5.80
C CYS A 502 17.24 -4.71 6.70
N GLU A 503 17.93 -5.77 6.24
CA GLU A 503 18.25 -6.93 7.06
C GLU A 503 19.11 -6.57 8.30
N SER A 504 20.13 -5.73 8.13
CA SER A 504 20.95 -5.26 9.26
C SER A 504 20.10 -4.52 10.30
N ARG A 505 19.16 -3.66 9.86
CA ARG A 505 18.22 -2.97 10.76
C ARG A 505 17.33 -3.96 11.52
N ALA A 506 16.81 -4.97 10.83
CA ALA A 506 15.99 -6.05 11.41
C ALA A 506 16.70 -6.75 12.59
N ILE A 507 17.96 -7.10 12.37
CA ILE A 507 18.81 -7.82 13.31
C ILE A 507 19.15 -6.94 14.52
N VAL A 508 19.49 -5.67 14.30
CA VAL A 508 19.73 -4.69 15.37
C VAL A 508 18.46 -4.43 16.20
N GLN A 509 17.27 -4.57 15.62
CA GLN A 509 15.98 -4.49 16.33
C GLN A 509 15.53 -5.83 16.94
N GLY A 510 16.29 -6.91 16.74
CA GLY A 510 15.94 -8.25 17.24
C GLY A 510 14.78 -8.93 16.53
N GLN A 511 14.28 -8.36 15.42
CA GLN A 511 13.17 -8.88 14.61
C GLN A 511 13.59 -10.04 13.70
N ARG A 512 14.88 -10.08 13.30
CA ARG A 512 15.49 -11.14 12.50
C ARG A 512 16.75 -11.66 13.18
N LYS A 513 17.07 -12.94 12.96
CA LYS A 513 18.31 -13.60 13.38
C LYS A 513 18.76 -14.58 12.29
N GLY A 514 20.00 -15.02 12.34
CA GLY A 514 20.56 -15.95 11.36
C GLY A 514 21.33 -15.25 10.25
N ARG A 515 21.86 -16.09 9.36
CA ARG A 515 22.70 -15.72 8.22
C ARG A 515 21.91 -14.96 7.17
N SER A 516 22.55 -14.01 6.50
CA SER A 516 21.99 -13.32 5.34
C SER A 516 21.99 -14.23 4.11
N HIS A 517 20.88 -14.25 3.37
CA HIS A 517 20.77 -14.98 2.11
C HIS A 517 21.72 -14.41 1.03
N LEU A 518 22.21 -13.17 1.18
CA LEU A 518 23.29 -12.62 0.36
C LEU A 518 24.68 -13.29 0.60
N MET A 519 24.81 -14.17 1.60
CA MET A 519 25.99 -15.03 1.79
C MET A 519 25.98 -16.26 0.88
N GLU A 520 24.83 -16.64 0.33
CA GLU A 520 24.65 -17.94 -0.34
C GLU A 520 24.82 -17.87 -1.86
N ASP A 521 24.36 -16.79 -2.49
CA ASP A 521 24.25 -16.67 -3.94
C ASP A 521 25.40 -15.89 -4.62
N SER A 522 26.68 -16.17 -4.37
CA SER A 522 27.84 -15.45 -5.00
C SER A 522 27.88 -13.91 -4.84
N ALA A 523 26.94 -13.34 -4.09
CA ALA A 523 26.72 -11.90 -4.01
C ALA A 523 27.81 -11.21 -3.21
N LEU A 524 28.28 -11.86 -2.14
CA LEU A 524 29.44 -11.38 -1.37
C LEU A 524 30.70 -11.33 -2.23
N GLU A 525 31.00 -12.36 -3.01
CA GLU A 525 32.12 -12.38 -3.97
C GLU A 525 31.99 -11.24 -4.99
N TRP A 526 30.79 -11.04 -5.53
CA TRP A 526 30.53 -9.97 -6.48
C TRP A 526 30.72 -8.57 -5.86
N LEU A 527 30.22 -8.36 -4.64
CA LEU A 527 30.39 -7.13 -3.88
C LEU A 527 31.87 -6.87 -3.61
N ILE A 528 32.63 -7.87 -3.14
CA ILE A 528 34.07 -7.73 -2.90
C ILE A 528 34.80 -7.38 -4.21
N ALA A 529 34.50 -8.06 -5.31
CA ALA A 529 35.09 -7.78 -6.63
C ALA A 529 34.76 -6.38 -7.19
N ASN A 530 33.64 -5.78 -6.79
CA ASN A 530 33.19 -4.47 -7.29
C ASN A 530 33.43 -3.31 -6.32
N SER A 531 33.98 -3.54 -5.13
CA SER A 531 34.35 -2.52 -4.14
C SER A 531 35.18 -1.38 -4.74
N LYS A 532 36.13 -1.71 -5.62
CA LYS A 532 37.08 -0.76 -6.24
C LYS A 532 36.62 -0.25 -7.62
N THR A 533 35.35 -0.43 -7.97
CA THR A 533 34.81 0.01 -9.27
C THR A 533 34.94 1.53 -9.48
N ASN A 534 35.24 1.93 -10.72
CA ASN A 534 35.39 3.34 -11.09
C ASN A 534 34.07 4.13 -10.98
N SER A 535 32.91 3.46 -11.09
CA SER A 535 31.60 4.09 -10.92
C SER A 535 31.38 4.48 -9.46
N ALA A 536 31.47 5.78 -9.15
CA ALA A 536 31.28 6.30 -7.80
C ALA A 536 29.90 5.96 -7.20
N SER A 537 28.85 5.86 -8.04
CA SER A 537 27.51 5.45 -7.60
C SER A 537 27.47 3.96 -7.25
N THR A 538 28.01 3.10 -8.11
CA THR A 538 28.08 1.65 -7.85
C THR A 538 28.93 1.36 -6.61
N ARG A 539 30.15 1.92 -6.55
CA ARG A 539 31.08 1.79 -5.41
C ARG A 539 30.40 2.16 -4.09
N ARG A 540 29.73 3.32 -4.02
CA ARG A 540 28.97 3.73 -2.84
C ARG A 540 27.98 2.65 -2.36
N HIS A 541 27.22 2.05 -3.28
CA HIS A 541 26.24 1.02 -2.92
C HIS A 541 26.92 -0.28 -2.49
N VAL A 542 27.97 -0.71 -3.19
CA VAL A 542 28.77 -1.88 -2.82
C VAL A 542 29.41 -1.74 -1.43
N GLU A 543 30.05 -0.59 -1.16
CA GLU A 543 30.66 -0.31 0.15
C GLU A 543 29.61 -0.32 1.28
N LEU A 544 28.42 0.26 1.05
CA LEU A 544 27.30 0.21 2.00
C LEU A 544 26.80 -1.21 2.24
N ALA A 545 26.66 -2.02 1.18
CA ALA A 545 26.25 -3.42 1.30
C ALA A 545 27.26 -4.22 2.15
N LEU A 546 28.56 -4.10 1.87
CA LEU A 546 29.62 -4.76 2.65
C LEU A 546 29.61 -4.31 4.12
N CYS A 547 29.44 -3.01 4.39
CA CYS A 547 29.32 -2.51 5.75
C CYS A 547 28.11 -3.10 6.51
N HIS A 548 26.94 -3.18 5.87
CA HIS A 548 25.74 -3.71 6.52
C HIS A 548 25.76 -5.23 6.68
N LEU A 549 26.32 -5.97 5.71
CA LEU A 549 26.49 -7.42 5.83
C LEU A 549 27.45 -7.79 6.98
N ALA A 550 28.49 -6.98 7.20
CA ALA A 550 29.44 -7.15 8.30
C ALA A 550 28.87 -6.80 9.70
N GLN A 551 27.71 -6.15 9.78
CA GLN A 551 27.04 -5.84 11.06
C GLN A 551 26.33 -7.06 11.67
N ASN A 552 26.05 -8.08 10.87
CA ASN A 552 25.50 -9.34 11.36
C ASN A 552 26.64 -10.31 11.78
N GLU A 553 26.65 -10.74 13.04
CA GLU A 553 27.66 -11.68 13.56
C GLU A 553 27.54 -13.10 12.97
N ASP A 554 26.35 -13.49 12.52
CA ASP A 554 26.10 -14.79 11.88
C ASP A 554 26.74 -14.85 10.48
N ASN A 555 26.92 -13.71 9.82
CA ASN A 555 27.64 -13.62 8.54
C ASN A 555 29.17 -13.71 8.70
N ALA A 556 29.71 -13.50 9.91
CA ALA A 556 31.14 -13.18 10.09
C ALA A 556 32.09 -14.26 9.54
N ARG A 557 31.73 -15.55 9.67
CA ARG A 557 32.56 -16.67 9.17
C ARG A 557 32.75 -16.61 7.65
N ASP A 558 31.66 -16.41 6.91
CA ASP A 558 31.72 -16.36 5.44
C ASP A 558 32.35 -15.05 4.96
N PHE A 559 31.99 -13.95 5.63
CA PHE A 559 32.54 -12.63 5.36
C PHE A 559 34.06 -12.59 5.52
N ILE A 560 34.62 -13.23 6.54
CA ILE A 560 36.07 -13.43 6.71
C ILE A 560 36.62 -14.35 5.61
N SER A 561 36.06 -15.56 5.46
CA SER A 561 36.64 -16.58 4.57
C SER A 561 36.69 -16.18 3.09
N ARG A 562 35.79 -15.29 2.63
CA ARG A 562 35.78 -14.74 1.27
C ARG A 562 36.58 -13.43 1.10
N GLY A 563 37.25 -12.97 2.16
CA GLY A 563 38.12 -11.77 2.13
C GLY A 563 37.40 -10.45 2.41
N GLY A 564 36.12 -10.47 2.78
CA GLY A 564 35.32 -9.27 3.08
C GLY A 564 35.88 -8.46 4.25
N ALA A 565 36.51 -9.10 5.25
CA ALA A 565 37.16 -8.40 6.36
C ALA A 565 38.29 -7.46 5.87
N LYS A 566 39.11 -7.91 4.92
CA LYS A 566 40.18 -7.09 4.31
C LYS A 566 39.61 -5.90 3.54
N GLU A 567 38.53 -6.11 2.79
CA GLU A 567 37.89 -5.03 2.05
C GLU A 567 37.16 -4.05 2.99
N LEU A 568 36.61 -4.50 4.13
CA LEU A 568 36.03 -3.62 5.14
C LEU A 568 37.09 -2.70 5.79
N VAL A 569 38.30 -3.22 6.05
CA VAL A 569 39.46 -2.40 6.47
C VAL A 569 39.79 -1.36 5.40
N GLN A 570 39.88 -1.77 4.13
CA GLN A 570 40.15 -0.87 3.00
C GLN A 570 39.12 0.26 2.93
N ILE A 571 37.82 -0.07 2.96
CA ILE A 571 36.71 0.89 2.95
C ILE A 571 36.81 1.89 4.11
N SER A 572 37.25 1.43 5.29
CA SER A 572 37.40 2.30 6.48
C SER A 572 38.47 3.39 6.33
N ILE A 573 39.44 3.19 5.42
CA ILE A 573 40.56 4.09 5.17
C ILE A 573 40.33 4.88 3.87
N GLU A 574 40.00 4.19 2.77
CA GLU A 574 40.07 4.70 1.41
C GLU A 574 38.74 5.10 0.78
N SER A 575 37.58 4.69 1.32
CA SER A 575 36.28 5.09 0.76
C SER A 575 36.23 6.61 0.64
N SER A 576 35.78 7.12 -0.51
CA SER A 576 35.68 8.56 -0.77
C SER A 576 34.67 9.28 0.15
N ARG A 577 33.83 8.51 0.86
CA ARG A 577 32.71 9.01 1.66
C ARG A 577 32.94 8.83 3.15
N GLU A 578 32.99 9.94 3.88
CA GLU A 578 33.20 9.95 5.34
C GLU A 578 32.11 9.21 6.13
N ASP A 579 30.85 9.24 5.67
CA ASP A 579 29.77 8.49 6.30
C ASP A 579 29.97 6.97 6.18
N ILE A 580 30.51 6.51 5.05
CA ILE A 580 30.84 5.08 4.82
C ILE A 580 32.11 4.68 5.59
N ARG A 581 33.17 5.50 5.55
CA ARG A 581 34.38 5.26 6.36
C ARG A 581 34.04 5.08 7.84
N ASN A 582 33.18 5.93 8.39
CA ASN A 582 32.76 5.84 9.78
C ASN A 582 31.82 4.65 10.06
N LEU A 583 30.97 4.27 9.10
CA LEU A 583 30.17 3.04 9.20
C LEU A 583 31.06 1.79 9.25
N ALA A 584 32.08 1.69 8.40
CA ALA A 584 33.05 0.59 8.41
C ALA A 584 33.84 0.54 9.73
N LYS A 585 34.41 1.67 10.18
CA LYS A 585 35.10 1.78 11.49
C LYS A 585 34.21 1.36 12.66
N LYS A 586 32.93 1.79 12.67
CA LYS A 586 31.97 1.40 13.71
C LYS A 586 31.69 -0.10 13.66
N THR A 587 31.51 -0.66 12.47
CA THR A 587 31.16 -2.08 12.26
C THR A 587 32.28 -3.02 12.72
N MET A 588 33.54 -2.71 12.40
CA MET A 588 34.69 -3.44 12.94
C MET A 588 34.73 -3.34 14.48
N LYS A 589 34.45 -2.17 15.06
CA LYS A 589 34.39 -1.99 16.53
C LYS A 589 33.22 -2.71 17.21
N SER A 590 32.13 -2.98 16.50
CA SER A 590 30.94 -3.63 17.07
C SER A 590 30.88 -5.14 16.88
N ASN A 591 31.63 -5.72 15.93
CA ASN A 591 31.63 -7.16 15.65
C ASN A 591 32.97 -7.79 16.10
N PRO A 592 33.03 -8.49 17.26
CA PRO A 592 34.28 -9.01 17.81
C PRO A 592 34.98 -10.04 16.93
N ARG A 593 34.21 -10.80 16.12
CA ARG A 593 34.75 -11.82 15.21
C ARG A 593 35.59 -11.19 14.09
N LEU A 594 35.24 -9.98 13.65
CA LEU A 594 36.01 -9.26 12.64
C LEU A 594 37.30 -8.67 13.22
N GLN A 595 37.28 -8.19 14.47
CA GLN A 595 38.47 -7.58 15.10
C GLN A 595 39.67 -8.52 15.16
N ALA A 596 39.42 -9.79 15.49
CA ALA A 596 40.45 -10.81 15.61
C ALA A 596 41.20 -11.08 14.29
N ASP A 597 40.54 -10.90 13.14
CA ASP A 597 41.11 -11.09 11.80
C ASP A 597 41.77 -9.79 11.28
N THR A 598 41.24 -8.61 11.61
CA THR A 598 41.79 -7.32 11.15
C THR A 598 43.10 -6.87 11.83
N HIS A 599 43.59 -7.63 12.80
CA HIS A 599 44.85 -7.39 13.51
C HIS A 599 45.93 -8.46 13.23
N ALA A 600 45.67 -9.37 12.28
CA ALA A 600 46.58 -10.39 11.78
C ALA A 600 47.06 -10.09 10.34
#